data_AF-M7XDN0-F1
#
_entry.id   AF-M7XDN0-F1
#
_cell.length_a   1.000
_cell.length_b   1.000
_cell.length_c   1.000
_cell.angle_alpha   90.00
_cell.angle_beta   90.00
_cell.angle_gamma   90.00
#
_symmetry.space_group_name_H-M   'P 1'
#
loop_
_entity.id
_entity.type
_entity.pdbx_description
1 polymer ?
#
loop_
_entity_poly.entity_id
_entity_poly.type
_entity_poly.pdbx_seq_one_letter_code
_entity_poly.pdbx_strand_id
1 'polypeptide(L)'
;MSAQKLLQEGSNSAQDCPAASTSCDENVSKTKEPAPDTDTTSCEEAASSATDKPTRLLAVNGGLVPESSLRPLTGRNSHILKQQKINLLDIEAALPEGAFRASKSQQMRRRSWRSFVKRAESISEMVVATSVLENMIKSEFLNNDWWYWSSFTVAIKTSTVSSLALRIHTLDNCIMYTKEPNTVPPADSTKVVNMGRRGKEPEPSAS
;
A
#
# COMPACT_ATOMS: atom_id res chain seq x y z
N MET A 1 39.94 -21.84 -21.07
CA MET A 1 39.71 -21.27 -22.42
C MET A 1 38.82 -22.22 -23.20
N SER A 2 37.74 -21.74 -23.80
CA SER A 2 37.32 -22.15 -25.15
C SER A 2 36.18 -21.28 -25.67
N ALA A 3 36.37 -20.82 -26.90
CA ALA A 3 35.40 -20.15 -27.76
C ALA A 3 34.50 -21.22 -28.44
N GLN A 4 33.47 -20.98 -29.27
CA GLN A 4 32.84 -19.76 -29.80
C GLN A 4 31.50 -20.14 -30.48
N LYS A 5 30.57 -19.17 -30.58
CA LYS A 5 29.71 -18.85 -31.76
C LYS A 5 29.01 -19.97 -32.57
N LEU A 6 27.66 -19.92 -32.59
CA LEU A 6 26.79 -20.31 -33.71
C LEU A 6 25.36 -19.80 -33.45
N LEU A 7 24.47 -19.57 -34.44
CA LEU A 7 24.58 -18.72 -35.63
C LEU A 7 23.16 -18.17 -35.91
N GLN A 8 23.04 -17.15 -36.76
CA GLN A 8 21.81 -16.40 -37.02
C GLN A 8 21.19 -16.80 -38.37
N GLU A 9 19.93 -17.23 -38.36
CA GLU A 9 19.03 -17.22 -39.52
C GLU A 9 17.76 -16.42 -39.13
N GLY A 10 17.12 -15.62 -39.99
CA GLY A 10 17.39 -15.38 -41.41
C GLY A 10 16.25 -15.90 -42.28
N SER A 11 15.14 -15.17 -42.38
CA SER A 11 14.16 -15.35 -43.45
C SER A 11 13.30 -14.09 -43.62
N ASN A 12 13.16 -13.68 -44.87
CA ASN A 12 12.46 -12.46 -45.28
C ASN A 12 11.07 -12.82 -45.81
N SER A 13 10.11 -11.89 -45.72
CA SER A 13 9.14 -11.71 -46.80
C SER A 13 8.67 -10.26 -46.84
N ALA A 14 8.47 -9.74 -48.04
CA ALA A 14 8.22 -8.33 -48.29
C ALA A 14 6.72 -8.05 -48.50
N GLN A 15 6.34 -6.76 -48.37
CA GLN A 15 5.51 -6.03 -49.35
C GLN A 15 4.01 -6.46 -49.47
N ASP A 16 3.02 -5.60 -49.66
CA ASP A 16 2.96 -4.28 -50.31
C ASP A 16 1.91 -3.34 -49.69
N CYS A 17 1.86 -2.09 -50.14
CA CYS A 17 0.74 -1.15 -49.92
C CYS A 17 0.31 -0.54 -51.26
N PRO A 18 -0.98 -0.20 -51.41
CA PRO A 18 -1.28 1.10 -52.02
C PRO A 18 -2.41 1.88 -51.31
N ALA A 19 -2.53 3.15 -51.67
CA ALA A 19 -3.45 4.14 -51.11
C ALA A 19 -4.48 4.63 -52.15
N ALA A 20 -5.24 5.68 -51.78
CA ALA A 20 -6.23 6.43 -52.58
C ALA A 20 -7.62 5.74 -52.77
N SER A 21 -8.76 6.44 -52.85
CA SER A 21 -9.09 7.86 -52.58
C SER A 21 -10.62 8.11 -52.60
N THR A 22 -11.08 9.21 -51.99
CA THR A 22 -12.26 10.04 -52.35
C THR A 22 -13.65 9.39 -52.62
N SER A 23 -14.67 9.83 -51.87
CA SER A 23 -15.78 10.62 -52.45
C SER A 23 -16.53 11.47 -51.40
N CYS A 24 -17.14 12.54 -51.88
CA CYS A 24 -18.28 13.26 -51.27
C CYS A 24 -19.58 12.42 -51.47
N ASP A 25 -20.81 12.81 -51.10
CA ASP A 25 -21.36 14.17 -50.90
C ASP A 25 -22.64 14.20 -50.02
N GLU A 26 -23.13 15.42 -49.82
CA GLU A 26 -24.28 15.86 -49.03
C GLU A 26 -25.65 15.27 -49.44
N ASN A 27 -26.64 15.27 -48.53
CA ASN A 27 -28.06 15.44 -48.90
C ASN A 27 -28.93 15.94 -47.74
N VAL A 28 -29.50 17.14 -47.91
CA VAL A 28 -30.51 17.76 -47.03
C VAL A 28 -31.90 17.65 -47.66
N SER A 29 -32.96 17.41 -46.87
CA SER A 29 -34.36 17.56 -47.33
C SER A 29 -35.36 17.90 -46.21
N LYS A 30 -35.43 19.20 -45.89
CA LYS A 30 -36.64 20.06 -45.80
C LYS A 30 -37.95 19.54 -45.13
N THR A 31 -38.15 20.00 -43.88
CA THR A 31 -39.33 20.76 -43.37
C THR A 31 -40.77 20.32 -43.70
N LYS A 32 -41.56 20.00 -42.64
CA LYS A 32 -42.90 20.62 -42.42
C LYS A 32 -43.39 20.52 -40.95
N GLU A 33 -43.86 21.64 -40.41
CA GLU A 33 -44.57 21.77 -39.12
C GLU A 33 -46.10 21.55 -39.31
N PRO A 34 -46.87 21.19 -38.26
CA PRO A 34 -47.61 22.24 -37.54
C PRO A 34 -47.84 21.99 -36.02
N ALA A 35 -47.97 23.07 -35.27
CA ALA A 35 -48.66 23.16 -33.95
C ALA A 35 -50.00 23.93 -34.11
N PRO A 36 -50.85 24.15 -33.07
CA PRO A 36 -50.80 23.73 -31.65
C PRO A 36 -51.95 22.73 -31.30
N ASP A 37 -52.49 22.51 -30.08
CA ASP A 37 -52.44 23.23 -28.79
C ASP A 37 -52.83 22.33 -27.56
N THR A 38 -52.79 22.92 -26.35
CA THR A 38 -53.46 22.54 -25.06
C THR A 38 -52.55 22.02 -23.92
N ASP A 39 -52.75 22.60 -22.74
CA ASP A 39 -52.00 22.40 -21.49
C ASP A 39 -52.08 21.01 -20.85
N THR A 40 -51.08 20.63 -20.03
CA THR A 40 -51.23 20.43 -18.55
C THR A 40 -50.07 19.63 -17.92
N THR A 41 -49.50 20.21 -16.84
CA THR A 41 -48.68 19.59 -15.75
C THR A 41 -47.27 19.02 -15.98
N SER A 42 -46.52 19.13 -14.87
CA SER A 42 -45.30 18.42 -14.47
C SER A 42 -43.98 18.91 -15.08
N CYS A 43 -43.31 19.78 -14.33
CA CYS A 43 -41.85 19.91 -14.43
C CYS A 43 -41.22 18.57 -14.05
N GLU A 44 -40.76 17.80 -15.04
CA GLU A 44 -39.94 16.62 -14.76
C GLU A 44 -38.61 17.07 -14.14
N GLU A 45 -38.50 16.92 -12.82
CA GLU A 45 -37.20 16.96 -12.18
C GLU A 45 -36.37 15.82 -12.78
N ALA A 46 -35.23 16.16 -13.39
CA ALA A 46 -34.30 15.20 -13.95
C ALA A 46 -33.56 14.44 -12.83
N ALA A 47 -34.33 13.61 -12.11
CA ALA A 47 -33.83 12.60 -11.21
C ALA A 47 -32.97 11.63 -12.02
N SER A 48 -31.68 11.96 -12.12
CA SER A 48 -30.64 11.07 -12.61
C SER A 48 -30.60 9.87 -11.67
N SER A 49 -31.40 8.87 -12.01
CA SER A 49 -31.48 7.59 -11.31
C SER A 49 -30.12 6.92 -11.40
N ALA A 50 -29.29 7.22 -10.41
CA ALA A 50 -28.15 6.41 -10.04
C ALA A 50 -28.72 5.05 -9.66
N THR A 51 -28.84 4.19 -10.68
CA THR A 51 -29.17 2.78 -10.51
C THR A 51 -28.00 2.16 -9.76
N ASP A 52 -28.10 2.21 -8.44
CA ASP A 52 -27.11 1.72 -7.49
C ASP A 52 -27.01 0.20 -7.63
N LYS A 53 -26.21 -0.24 -8.61
CA LYS A 53 -25.96 -1.65 -8.88
C LYS A 53 -25.31 -2.20 -7.62
N PRO A 54 -25.97 -3.11 -6.88
CA PRO A 54 -25.51 -3.51 -5.56
C PRO A 54 -24.07 -4.01 -5.65
N THR A 55 -23.18 -3.36 -4.89
CA THR A 55 -21.75 -3.65 -4.92
C THR A 55 -21.53 -5.12 -4.57
N ARG A 56 -21.15 -5.93 -5.58
CA ARG A 56 -20.90 -7.36 -5.40
C ARG A 56 -19.75 -7.56 -4.43
N LEU A 57 -20.04 -8.25 -3.33
CA LEU A 57 -19.07 -8.65 -2.33
C LEU A 57 -18.74 -10.13 -2.50
N LEU A 58 -17.45 -10.46 -2.49
CA LEU A 58 -16.93 -11.82 -2.52
C LEU A 58 -16.31 -12.17 -1.15
N ALA A 59 -16.44 -13.42 -0.74
CA ALA A 59 -15.80 -13.93 0.47
C ALA A 59 -14.32 -14.24 0.19
N VAL A 60 -13.41 -13.53 0.86
CA VAL A 60 -11.95 -13.70 0.74
C VAL A 60 -11.35 -13.74 2.14
N ASN A 61 -10.62 -14.81 2.46
CA ASN A 61 -9.90 -14.98 3.74
C ASN A 61 -10.75 -14.69 5.00
N GLY A 62 -12.04 -15.07 4.98
CA GLY A 62 -12.98 -14.87 6.08
C GLY A 62 -13.65 -13.48 6.14
N GLY A 63 -13.36 -12.57 5.19
CA GLY A 63 -13.99 -11.26 5.08
C GLY A 63 -14.78 -11.08 3.79
N LEU A 64 -15.71 -10.12 3.78
CA LEU A 64 -16.45 -9.71 2.57
C LEU A 64 -15.76 -8.52 1.90
N VAL A 65 -15.36 -8.69 0.64
CA VAL A 65 -14.51 -7.78 -0.13
C VAL A 65 -15.22 -7.39 -1.44
N PRO A 66 -15.26 -6.10 -1.85
CA PRO A 66 -15.84 -5.72 -3.14
C PRO A 66 -15.09 -6.35 -4.31
N GLU A 67 -15.83 -6.96 -5.25
CA GLU A 67 -15.29 -7.56 -6.48
C GLU A 67 -14.43 -6.56 -7.26
N SER A 68 -14.85 -5.29 -7.30
CA SER A 68 -14.11 -4.18 -7.91
C SER A 68 -12.70 -3.98 -7.36
N SER A 69 -12.48 -4.24 -6.06
CA SER A 69 -11.20 -4.07 -5.35
C SER A 69 -10.22 -5.24 -5.53
N LEU A 70 -10.73 -6.39 -6.00
CA LEU A 70 -9.96 -7.60 -6.31
C LEU A 70 -9.43 -7.61 -7.74
N ARG A 71 -10.03 -6.83 -8.64
CA ARG A 71 -9.58 -6.74 -10.05
C ARG A 71 -8.21 -6.05 -10.14
N PRO A 72 -7.29 -6.54 -10.99
CA PRO A 72 -6.06 -5.83 -11.33
C PRO A 72 -6.33 -4.40 -11.83
N LEU A 73 -5.54 -3.44 -11.36
CA LEU A 73 -5.62 -2.05 -11.79
C LEU A 73 -4.86 -1.86 -13.12
N THR A 74 -5.62 -1.67 -14.19
CA THR A 74 -5.10 -1.44 -15.55
C THR A 74 -5.13 0.05 -15.94
N GLY A 75 -4.53 0.37 -17.09
CA GLY A 75 -4.55 1.73 -17.66
C GLY A 75 -3.97 2.79 -16.71
N ARG A 76 -4.59 3.98 -16.64
CA ARG A 76 -4.12 5.10 -15.80
C ARG A 76 -3.94 4.72 -14.33
N ASN A 77 -4.79 3.85 -13.78
CA ASN A 77 -4.74 3.44 -12.38
C ASN A 77 -3.50 2.57 -12.07
N SER A 78 -2.94 1.87 -13.06
CA SER A 78 -1.71 1.09 -12.91
C SER A 78 -0.50 1.97 -12.57
N HIS A 79 -0.44 3.20 -13.10
CA HIS A 79 0.63 4.16 -12.78
C HIS A 79 0.52 4.67 -11.35
N ILE A 80 -0.71 4.95 -10.89
CA ILE A 80 -0.96 5.39 -9.50
C ILE A 80 -0.65 4.25 -8.53
N LEU A 81 -1.07 3.02 -8.85
CA LEU A 81 -0.71 1.82 -8.11
C LEU A 81 0.81 1.63 -8.05
N LYS A 82 1.53 1.82 -9.17
CA LYS A 82 3.00 1.76 -9.19
C LYS A 82 3.62 2.78 -8.24
N GLN A 83 3.12 4.01 -8.19
CA GLN A 83 3.60 5.02 -7.24
C GLN A 83 3.31 4.63 -5.79
N GLN A 84 2.11 4.12 -5.49
CA GLN A 84 1.76 3.63 -4.14
C GLN A 84 2.67 2.48 -3.69
N LYS A 85 3.02 1.56 -4.60
CA LYS A 85 3.97 0.47 -4.35
C LYS A 85 5.38 0.99 -4.06
N ILE A 86 5.82 2.05 -4.75
CA ILE A 86 7.10 2.72 -4.49
C ILE A 86 7.08 3.38 -3.11
N ASN A 87 6.12 4.27 -2.84
CA ASN A 87 6.00 4.97 -1.55
C ASN A 87 5.97 3.99 -0.38
N LEU A 88 5.21 2.89 -0.48
CA LEU A 88 5.10 1.89 0.59
C LEU A 88 6.42 1.12 0.82
N LEU A 89 7.19 0.85 -0.23
CA LEU A 89 8.53 0.25 -0.12
C LEU A 89 9.55 1.24 0.45
N ASP A 90 9.45 2.52 0.10
CA ASP A 90 10.36 3.57 0.57
C ASP A 90 10.16 3.84 2.07
N ILE A 91 8.91 3.90 2.56
CA ILE A 91 8.58 3.93 4.00
C ILE A 91 9.26 2.76 4.73
N GLU A 92 9.11 1.53 4.22
CA GLU A 92 9.68 0.34 4.85
C GLU A 92 11.22 0.29 4.81
N ALA A 93 11.83 0.94 3.82
CA ALA A 93 13.28 1.10 3.71
C ALA A 93 13.84 2.22 4.61
N ALA A 94 13.05 3.27 4.87
CA ALA A 94 13.41 4.39 5.74
C ALA A 94 13.29 4.06 7.24
N LEU A 95 12.47 3.07 7.61
CA LEU A 95 12.31 2.63 9.00
C LEU A 95 13.63 2.06 9.59
N PRO A 96 14.11 2.56 10.75
CA PRO A 96 15.25 1.97 11.43
C PRO A 96 14.89 0.58 11.97
N GLU A 97 15.88 -0.30 12.13
CA GLU A 97 15.63 -1.69 12.57
C GLU A 97 14.92 -1.77 13.93
N GLY A 98 15.18 -0.79 14.81
CA GLY A 98 14.51 -0.65 16.11
C GLY A 98 13.01 -0.30 16.04
N ALA A 99 12.49 0.17 14.90
CA ALA A 99 11.08 0.50 14.72
C ALA A 99 10.19 -0.73 14.47
N PHE A 100 10.77 -1.86 14.05
CA PHE A 100 10.03 -3.09 13.82
C PHE A 100 9.79 -3.85 15.13
N ARG A 101 8.59 -4.43 15.28
CA ARG A 101 8.28 -5.39 16.36
C ARG A 101 9.18 -6.62 16.20
N ALA A 102 9.74 -7.15 17.29
CA ALA A 102 10.70 -8.27 17.22
C ALA A 102 10.14 -9.54 16.54
N SER A 103 8.82 -9.80 16.65
CA SER A 103 8.14 -10.90 15.94
C SER A 103 7.91 -10.64 14.44
N LYS A 104 8.34 -9.48 13.93
CA LYS A 104 8.06 -8.95 12.59
C LYS A 104 9.31 -8.44 11.86
N SER A 105 10.38 -8.08 12.57
CA SER A 105 11.67 -7.61 12.02
C SER A 105 12.44 -8.65 11.21
N GLN A 106 12.14 -9.95 11.38
CA GLN A 106 12.82 -11.04 10.66
C GLN A 106 13.00 -10.75 9.17
N GLN A 107 14.25 -10.68 8.71
CA GLN A 107 14.58 -10.23 7.35
C GLN A 107 13.93 -11.08 6.25
N MET A 108 13.67 -12.37 6.51
CA MET A 108 12.90 -13.23 5.61
C MET A 108 11.44 -12.77 5.47
N ARG A 109 10.76 -12.40 6.57
CA ARG A 109 9.39 -11.86 6.56
C ARG A 109 9.34 -10.52 5.81
N ARG A 110 10.31 -9.63 6.03
CA ARG A 110 10.46 -8.37 5.28
C ARG A 110 10.66 -8.61 3.78
N ARG A 111 11.55 -9.53 3.38
CA ARG A 111 11.75 -9.93 1.97
C ARG A 111 10.47 -10.48 1.32
N SER A 112 9.74 -11.36 2.01
CA SER A 112 8.47 -11.90 1.53
C SER A 112 7.40 -10.81 1.36
N TRP A 113 7.31 -9.87 2.32
CA TRP A 113 6.42 -8.72 2.20
C TRP A 113 6.79 -7.82 1.01
N ARG A 114 8.08 -7.49 0.80
CA ARG A 114 8.51 -6.72 -0.38
C ARG A 114 8.19 -7.44 -1.70
N SER A 115 8.30 -8.77 -1.75
CA SER A 115 7.89 -9.58 -2.91
C SER A 115 6.38 -9.53 -3.13
N PHE A 116 5.59 -9.60 -2.06
CA PHE A 116 4.13 -9.41 -2.12
C PHE A 116 3.76 -8.01 -2.63
N VAL A 117 4.32 -6.93 -2.04
CA VAL A 117 4.11 -5.55 -2.51
C VAL A 117 4.44 -5.43 -4.00
N LYS A 118 5.60 -5.94 -4.46
CA LYS A 118 5.97 -5.86 -5.88
C LYS A 118 4.98 -6.57 -6.81
N ARG A 119 4.38 -7.68 -6.37
CA ARG A 119 3.41 -8.47 -7.14
C ARG A 119 1.95 -8.03 -7.00
N ALA A 120 1.60 -7.18 -6.03
CA ALA A 120 0.23 -6.72 -5.84
C ALA A 120 -0.29 -5.96 -7.07
N GLU A 121 -1.44 -6.38 -7.62
CA GLU A 121 -2.06 -5.77 -8.80
C GLU A 121 -3.40 -5.11 -8.48
N SER A 122 -4.01 -5.45 -7.36
CA SER A 122 -5.32 -4.98 -6.94
C SER A 122 -5.27 -4.01 -5.73
N ILE A 123 -6.36 -3.27 -5.51
CA ILE A 123 -6.51 -2.41 -4.33
C ILE A 123 -6.48 -3.25 -3.05
N SER A 124 -7.16 -4.39 -3.05
CA SER A 124 -7.28 -5.28 -1.89
C SER A 124 -5.91 -5.78 -1.39
N GLU A 125 -5.01 -6.16 -2.30
CA GLU A 125 -3.65 -6.59 -1.96
C GLU A 125 -2.80 -5.44 -1.40
N MET A 126 -2.98 -4.22 -1.91
CA MET A 126 -2.28 -3.05 -1.36
C MET A 126 -2.81 -2.62 0.02
N VAL A 127 -4.11 -2.79 0.28
CA VAL A 127 -4.65 -2.61 1.63
C VAL A 127 -4.05 -3.66 2.58
N VAL A 128 -3.99 -4.94 2.16
CA VAL A 128 -3.27 -5.98 2.92
C VAL A 128 -1.81 -5.60 3.17
N ALA A 129 -1.09 -5.15 2.15
CA ALA A 129 0.31 -4.76 2.27
C ALA A 129 0.52 -3.62 3.29
N THR A 130 -0.33 -2.60 3.21
CA THR A 130 -0.30 -1.41 4.09
C THR A 130 -0.63 -1.81 5.54
N SER A 131 -1.71 -2.57 5.76
CA SER A 131 -2.06 -3.07 7.09
C SER A 131 -1.02 -4.03 7.66
N VAL A 132 -0.30 -4.80 6.83
CA VAL A 132 0.81 -5.63 7.31
C VAL A 132 1.98 -4.74 7.77
N LEU A 133 2.35 -3.69 7.01
CA LEU A 133 3.42 -2.77 7.40
C LEU A 133 3.10 -2.04 8.72
N GLU A 134 1.88 -1.49 8.84
CA GLU A 134 1.38 -0.87 10.07
C GLU A 134 1.52 -1.81 11.28
N ASN A 135 1.15 -3.09 11.11
CA ASN A 135 1.30 -4.12 12.15
C ASN A 135 2.75 -4.59 12.38
N MET A 136 3.69 -4.29 11.48
CA MET A 136 5.12 -4.54 11.65
C MET A 136 5.80 -3.44 12.48
N ILE A 137 5.31 -2.21 12.39
CA ILE A 137 5.81 -1.05 13.15
C ILE A 137 5.37 -1.16 14.62
N LYS A 138 6.26 -0.81 15.55
CA LYS A 138 5.91 -0.65 16.97
C LYS A 138 5.14 0.65 17.17
N SER A 139 4.10 0.64 18.02
CA SER A 139 3.36 1.85 18.38
C SER A 139 4.23 2.96 18.96
N GLU A 140 5.36 2.63 19.59
CA GLU A 140 6.32 3.60 20.13
C GLU A 140 7.09 4.44 19.07
N PHE A 141 6.89 4.14 17.77
CA PHE A 141 7.40 4.86 16.60
C PHE A 141 6.27 5.52 15.79
N LEU A 142 5.03 5.49 16.30
CA LEU A 142 3.89 6.16 15.69
C LEU A 142 3.44 7.31 16.61
N ASN A 143 3.12 8.46 16.03
CA ASN A 143 2.57 9.60 16.78
C ASN A 143 1.28 9.19 17.50
N ASN A 144 0.99 9.78 18.67
CA ASN A 144 -0.21 9.42 19.46
C ASN A 144 -1.53 9.70 18.71
N ASP A 145 -1.50 10.60 17.72
CA ASP A 145 -2.63 10.87 16.83
C ASP A 145 -2.89 9.76 15.79
N TRP A 146 -1.99 8.77 15.68
CA TRP A 146 -2.20 7.57 14.88
C TRP A 146 -3.22 6.63 15.54
N TRP A 147 -4.49 6.86 15.24
CA TRP A 147 -5.55 5.90 15.51
C TRP A 147 -5.58 4.83 14.39
N TYR A 148 -5.91 3.59 14.75
CA TYR A 148 -6.00 2.48 13.80
C TYR A 148 -7.07 2.76 12.75
N TRP A 149 -6.67 2.85 11.47
CA TRP A 149 -7.52 3.30 10.37
C TRP A 149 -8.64 2.30 10.03
N SER A 150 -9.76 2.35 10.76
CA SER A 150 -10.93 1.47 10.62
C SER A 150 -10.61 -0.03 10.74
N SER A 151 -11.60 -0.92 10.80
CA SER A 151 -11.29 -2.36 10.70
C SER A 151 -10.78 -2.70 9.29
N PHE A 152 -9.91 -3.71 9.17
CA PHE A 152 -9.40 -4.20 7.87
C PHE A 152 -10.52 -4.46 6.84
N THR A 153 -11.65 -5.03 7.27
CA THR A 153 -12.83 -5.26 6.42
C THR A 153 -13.46 -3.96 5.93
N VAL A 154 -13.56 -2.92 6.78
CA VAL A 154 -14.03 -1.59 6.37
C VAL A 154 -13.01 -0.94 5.44
N ALA A 155 -11.72 -1.01 5.77
CA ALA A 155 -10.63 -0.47 4.97
C ALA A 155 -10.64 -1.00 3.53
N ILE A 156 -10.84 -2.31 3.33
CA ILE A 156 -10.97 -2.88 1.98
C ILE A 156 -12.28 -2.42 1.31
N LYS A 157 -13.42 -2.47 2.02
CA LYS A 157 -14.72 -2.11 1.44
C LYS A 157 -14.80 -0.67 0.92
N THR A 158 -14.14 0.27 1.59
CA THR A 158 -14.15 1.69 1.23
C THR A 158 -12.93 2.15 0.43
N SER A 159 -11.94 1.27 0.19
CA SER A 159 -10.72 1.68 -0.51
C SER A 159 -10.95 1.89 -2.01
N THR A 160 -10.82 3.15 -2.40
CA THR A 160 -10.48 3.57 -3.76
C THR A 160 -8.96 3.68 -3.90
N VAL A 161 -8.47 3.86 -5.13
CA VAL A 161 -7.05 4.18 -5.37
C VAL A 161 -6.64 5.44 -4.60
N SER A 162 -7.46 6.49 -4.59
CA SER A 162 -7.14 7.76 -3.92
C SER A 162 -7.14 7.66 -2.40
N SER A 163 -8.11 6.97 -1.79
CA SER A 163 -8.16 6.79 -0.33
C SER A 163 -7.07 5.85 0.19
N LEU A 164 -6.63 4.89 -0.64
CA LEU A 164 -5.44 4.07 -0.36
C LEU A 164 -4.16 4.92 -0.40
N ALA A 165 -3.99 5.80 -1.39
CA ALA A 165 -2.87 6.75 -1.42
C ALA A 165 -2.84 7.60 -0.15
N LEU A 166 -3.99 8.18 0.23
CA LEU A 166 -4.11 8.99 1.44
C LEU A 166 -3.70 8.21 2.70
N ARG A 167 -4.18 6.97 2.88
CA ARG A 167 -3.77 6.12 4.02
C ARG A 167 -2.25 5.90 4.06
N ILE A 168 -1.61 5.64 2.91
CA ILE A 168 -0.15 5.46 2.84
C ILE A 168 0.57 6.76 3.23
N HIS A 169 0.13 7.91 2.71
CA HIS A 169 0.72 9.21 3.05
C HIS A 169 0.52 9.61 4.51
N THR A 170 -0.64 9.33 5.12
CA THR A 170 -0.81 9.62 6.55
C THR A 170 -0.06 8.63 7.43
N LEU A 171 0.10 7.37 7.03
CA LEU A 171 0.99 6.42 7.73
C LEU A 171 2.42 6.95 7.78
N ASP A 172 2.94 7.41 6.64
CA ASP A 172 4.27 8.03 6.54
C ASP A 172 4.43 9.24 7.47
N ASN A 173 3.50 10.20 7.39
CA ASN A 173 3.49 11.40 8.23
C ASN A 173 3.36 11.12 9.75
N CYS A 174 2.86 9.94 10.13
CA CYS A 174 2.72 9.54 11.53
C CYS A 174 3.88 8.70 12.06
N ILE A 175 4.87 8.34 11.22
CA ILE A 175 6.06 7.61 11.65
C ILE A 175 7.14 8.58 12.19
N MET A 176 7.57 8.34 13.43
CA MET A 176 8.72 9.00 14.04
C MET A 176 10.02 8.30 13.60
N TYR A 177 10.55 8.66 12.43
CA TYR A 177 11.78 8.05 11.89
C TYR A 177 13.01 8.24 12.80
N THR A 178 13.14 9.41 13.42
CA THR A 178 14.19 9.73 14.39
C THR A 178 13.63 9.62 15.81
N LYS A 179 13.92 8.51 16.48
CA LYS A 179 13.69 8.37 17.91
C LYS A 179 15.04 8.48 18.62
N GLU A 180 15.23 9.55 19.38
CA GLU A 180 16.38 9.68 20.26
C GLU A 180 16.44 8.45 21.18
N PRO A 181 17.61 7.81 21.36
CA PRO A 181 17.74 6.76 22.35
C PRO A 181 17.39 7.37 23.70
N ASN A 182 16.41 6.80 24.40
CA ASN A 182 16.08 7.23 25.76
C ASN A 182 17.34 7.07 26.62
N THR A 183 18.04 8.18 26.87
CA THR A 183 19.27 8.23 27.65
C THR A 183 18.92 7.96 29.10
N VAL A 184 18.81 6.67 29.46
CA VAL A 184 18.86 6.24 30.85
C VAL A 184 20.25 6.65 31.36
N PRO A 185 20.37 7.61 32.29
CA PRO A 185 21.67 7.94 32.86
C PRO A 185 22.24 6.68 33.52
N PRO A 186 23.57 6.44 33.46
CA PRO A 186 24.15 5.25 34.08
C PRO A 186 23.83 5.24 35.57
N ALA A 187 22.97 4.32 36.01
CA ALA A 187 22.72 4.11 37.42
C ALA A 187 24.01 3.53 38.05
N ASP A 188 24.61 4.29 38.97
CA ASP A 188 25.91 4.01 39.56
C ASP A 188 26.09 2.55 39.98
N SER A 189 27.09 1.89 39.40
CA SER A 189 27.55 0.57 39.83
C SER A 189 28.32 0.67 41.15
N THR A 190 27.60 0.85 42.27
CA THR A 190 28.20 0.99 43.60
C THR A 190 27.95 -0.25 44.47
N LYS A 191 29.04 -0.97 44.75
CA LYS A 191 29.22 -2.01 45.79
C LYS A 191 28.56 -3.37 45.54
N VAL A 192 29.25 -4.19 44.76
CA VAL A 192 29.40 -5.62 45.09
C VAL A 192 30.03 -5.72 46.49
N VAL A 193 29.27 -6.21 47.47
CA VAL A 193 29.83 -6.61 48.78
C VAL A 193 30.67 -7.86 48.56
N ASN A 194 31.99 -7.68 48.58
CA ASN A 194 32.95 -8.76 48.47
C ASN A 194 33.20 -9.35 49.86
N MET A 195 32.68 -10.55 50.13
CA MET A 195 32.89 -11.28 51.39
C MET A 195 34.32 -11.85 51.47
N GLY A 196 35.28 -10.93 51.64
CA GLY A 196 36.71 -11.21 51.68
C GLY A 196 37.17 -11.74 53.04
N ARG A 197 37.37 -13.06 53.11
CA ARG A 197 38.07 -13.79 54.18
C ARG A 197 39.36 -13.06 54.61
N ARG A 198 39.45 -12.69 55.90
CA ARG A 198 40.70 -12.54 56.69
C ARG A 198 40.40 -13.21 58.03
N GLY A 199 41.27 -13.98 58.67
CA GLY A 199 42.72 -14.04 58.59
C GLY A 199 43.26 -13.70 59.98
N LYS A 200 43.84 -14.69 60.70
CA LYS A 200 44.45 -14.54 62.04
C LYS A 200 45.51 -13.42 62.02
N GLU A 201 45.87 -12.71 63.09
CA GLU A 201 46.33 -13.06 64.46
C GLU A 201 46.53 -11.71 65.24
N PRO A 202 47.10 -11.61 66.46
CA PRO A 202 47.31 -12.55 67.58
C PRO A 202 46.78 -12.02 68.95
N GLU A 203 47.04 -12.78 70.03
CA GLU A 203 46.91 -12.39 71.46
C GLU A 203 47.71 -11.12 71.85
N PRO A 204 47.34 -10.45 72.95
CA PRO A 204 48.22 -10.55 74.14
C PRO A 204 47.48 -10.73 75.48
N SER A 205 48.16 -11.40 76.41
CA SER A 205 47.63 -11.82 77.73
C SER A 205 47.91 -10.80 78.86
N ALA A 206 46.96 -10.66 79.79
CA ALA A 206 47.08 -10.15 81.19
C ALA A 206 45.64 -9.98 81.76
N SER A 207 45.29 -10.35 83.01
CA SER A 207 46.00 -11.04 84.11
C SER A 207 45.00 -11.89 84.90
#